data_AF-A0A2E7RPY1-F1
#
_entry.id   AF-A0A2E7RPY1-F1
#
_cell.length_a   1.000
_cell.length_b   1.000
_cell.length_c   1.000
_cell.angle_alpha   90.00
_cell.angle_beta   90.00
_cell.angle_gamma   90.00
#
_symmetry.space_group_name_H-M   'P 1'
#
loop_
_entity.id
_entity.type
_entity.pdbx_description
1 polymer ?
#
loop_
_entity_poly.entity_id
_entity_poly.type
_entity_poly.pdbx_seq_one_letter_code
_entity_poly.pdbx_strand_id
1 'polypeptide(L)' 'MTIGWLQIIVVLAIIILVFGTKRLRTLGSDIGKALKGFKKEIKEDNDSDRNS' A
#
# COMPACT_ATOMS: atom_id res chain seq x y z
N MET A 1 -7.30 -3.19 -28.99
CA MET A 1 -8.13 -3.43 -27.78
C MET A 1 -7.26 -3.19 -26.57
N THR A 2 -7.39 -2.01 -25.96
CA THR A 2 -6.59 -1.59 -24.80
C THR A 2 -7.02 -2.38 -23.58
N ILE A 3 -6.05 -2.91 -22.84
CA ILE A 3 -6.23 -3.54 -21.55
C ILE A 3 -6.83 -2.49 -20.61
N GLY A 4 -8.15 -2.57 -20.41
CA GLY A 4 -8.89 -1.62 -19.60
C GLY A 4 -8.64 -1.85 -18.11
N TRP A 5 -8.84 -0.80 -17.32
CA TRP A 5 -8.70 -0.79 -15.86
C TRP A 5 -9.47 -1.93 -15.17
N LEU A 6 -10.55 -2.40 -15.79
CA LEU A 6 -11.33 -3.56 -15.33
C LEU A 6 -10.53 -4.86 -15.27
N GLN A 7 -9.58 -5.11 -16.17
CA GLN A 7 -8.76 -6.32 -16.14
C GLN A 7 -7.87 -6.36 -14.90
N ILE A 8 -7.33 -5.20 -14.50
CA ILE A 8 -6.54 -5.06 -13.26
C ILE A 8 -7.40 -5.41 -12.04
N ILE A 9 -8.65 -4.93 -12.02
CA ILE A 9 -9.61 -5.24 -10.93
C ILE A 9 -9.93 -6.73 -10.88
N VAL A 10 -10.18 -7.36 -12.04
CA VAL A 10 -10.48 -8.81 -12.10
C VAL A 10 -9.30 -9.64 -11.61
N VAL A 11 -8.08 -9.31 -12.04
CA VAL A 11 -6.86 -10.00 -11.57
C VAL A 11 -6.67 -9.80 -10.07
N LEU A 12 -6.87 -8.59 -9.56
CA LEU A 12 -6.77 -8.29 -8.13
C LEU A 12 -7.80 -9.09 -7.31
N ALA A 13 -9.03 -9.21 -7.81
CA ALA A 13 -10.08 -10.00 -7.17
C ALA A 13 -9.70 -11.48 -7.07
N ILE A 14 -9.09 -12.06 -8.12
CA ILE A 14 -8.60 -13.43 -8.10
C ILE A 14 -7.49 -13.61 -7.07
N ILE A 15 -6.52 -12.68 -7.00
CA ILE A 15 -5.46 -12.71 -5.98
C ILE A 15 -6.07 -12.69 -4.58
N ILE A 16 -7.04 -11.80 -4.32
CA ILE A 16 -7.73 -11.73 -3.03
C ILE A 16 -8.46 -13.05 -2.71
N LEU A 17 -9.07 -13.71 -3.71
CA LEU A 17 -9.80 -14.96 -3.53
C LEU A 17 -8.86 -16.14 -3.21
N VAL A 18 -7.72 -16.24 -3.91
CA VAL A 18 -6.73 -17.32 -3.73
C VAL A 18 -6.02 -17.19 -2.39
N PHE A 19 -5.56 -15.99 -2.06
CA PHE A 19 -4.82 -15.75 -0.81
C PHE A 19 -5.75 -15.55 0.39
N GLY A 20 -7.00 -15.17 0.16
CA GLY A 20 -7.97 -14.80 1.18
C GLY A 20 -7.69 -13.41 1.77
N THR A 21 -8.76 -12.73 2.17
CA THR A 21 -8.69 -11.37 2.75
C THR A 21 -7.92 -11.32 4.07
N LYS A 22 -7.86 -12.43 4.81
CA LYS A 22 -7.17 -12.51 6.11
C LYS A 22 -5.65 -12.41 5.96
N ARG A 23 -5.06 -13.15 5.02
CA ARG A 23 -3.61 -13.11 4.72
C ARG A 23 -3.20 -11.74 4.20
N LEU A 24 -3.97 -11.18 3.26
CA LEU A 24 -3.73 -9.85 2.71
C LEU A 24 -3.82 -8.76 3.79
N ARG A 25 -4.77 -8.86 4.72
CA ARG A 25 -4.88 -7.90 5.84
C ARG A 25 -3.71 -7.97 6.79
N THR A 26 -3.25 -9.17 7.16
CA THR A 26 -2.10 -9.33 8.06
C THR A 26 -0.82 -8.80 7.40
N LEU A 27 -0.52 -9.23 6.18
CA LEU A 27 0.64 -8.76 5.42
C LEU A 27 0.56 -7.25 5.14
N GLY A 28 -0.61 -6.75 4.74
CA GLY A 28 -0.83 -5.32 4.52
C GLY A 28 -0.71 -4.50 5.80
N SER A 29 -1.09 -5.04 6.95
CA SER A 29 -0.92 -4.36 8.24
C SER A 29 0.55 -4.29 8.64
N ASP A 30 1.34 -5.35 8.40
CA ASP A 30 2.76 -5.39 8.75
C ASP A 30 3.58 -4.48 7.82
N ILE A 31 3.31 -4.54 6.52
CA ILE A 31 3.87 -3.61 5.53
C ILE A 31 3.43 -2.17 5.83
N GLY A 32 2.15 -1.96 6.14
CA GLY A 32 1.61 -0.65 6.48
C GLY A 32 2.25 -0.03 7.72
N LYS A 33 2.57 -0.84 8.73
CA LYS A 33 3.32 -0.38 9.92
C LYS A 33 4.75 0.02 9.57
N ALA A 34 5.46 -0.76 8.74
CA ALA A 34 6.81 -0.42 8.29
C ALA A 34 6.82 0.88 7.46
N LEU A 35 5.88 1.02 6.51
CA LEU A 35 5.74 2.22 5.68
C LEU A 35 5.29 3.45 6.49
N LYS A 36 4.59 3.27 7.62
CA LYS A 36 4.19 4.38 8.50
C LYS A 36 5.40 5.03 9.18
N GLY A 37 6.41 4.23 9.58
CA GLY A 37 7.68 4.75 10.09
C GLY A 37 8.39 5.58 9.03
N PHE A 38 8.55 5.01 7.85
CA PHE A 38 9.18 5.67 6.69
C PHE A 38 8.48 7.00 6.31
N LYS A 39 7.15 7.01 6.26
CA LYS A 39 6.39 8.23 5.96
C LYS A 39 6.48 9.28 7.07
N LYS A 40 6.65 8.86 8.32
CA LYS A 40 6.86 9.77 9.44
C LYS A 40 8.23 10.45 9.34
N GLU A 41 9.29 9.67 9.12
CA GLU A 41 10.66 10.19 8.97
C GLU A 41 10.76 11.16 7.78
N ILE A 42 10.21 10.82 6.62
CA ILE A 42 10.18 11.74 5.46
C ILE A 42 9.42 13.03 5.79
N LYS A 43 8.32 12.93 6.54
CA LYS A 43 7.54 14.11 6.91
C LYS A 43 8.29 14.97 7.94
N GLU A 44 9.01 14.36 8.88
CA GLU A 44 9.82 15.05 9.91
C GLU A 44 11.02 15.77 9.28
N ASP A 45 11.64 15.15 8.28
CA ASP A 45 12.71 15.74 7.45
C ASP A 45 12.20 16.94 6.63
N ASN A 46 11.01 16.82 6.02
CA ASN A 46 10.38 17.91 5.25
C ASN A 46 9.85 19.07 6.12
N ASP A 47 9.52 18.81 7.39
CA ASP A 47 9.03 19.84 8.31
C ASP A 47 10.20 20.62 8.95
N SER A 48 11.34 19.95 9.16
CA SER A 48 12.56 20.56 9.69
C SER A 48 13.20 21.58 8.74
N ASP A 49 12.94 21.47 7.44
CA ASP A 49 13.44 22.38 6.39
C ASP A 49 12.54 23.63 6.17
N ARG A 50 11.41 23.74 6.88
CA ARG A 50 10.44 24.86 6.74
C ARG A 50 10.46 25.88 7.88
N ASN A 51 11.25 25.67 8.92
CA ASN A 51 11.33 26.55 10.09
C ASN A 51 12.77 27.06 10.36
N SER A 52 13.57 27.26 9.31
CA SER A 52 14.86 27.97 9.38
C SER A 52 15.00 28.95 8.23
#